data_AF-A0A0A5HV97-F1
#
_entry.id   AF-A0A0A5HV97-F1
#
_cell.length_a   1.000
_cell.length_b   1.000
_cell.length_c   1.000
_cell.angle_alpha   90.00
_cell.angle_beta   90.00
_cell.angle_gamma   90.00
#
_symmetry.space_group_name_H-M   'P 1'
#
loop_
_entity.id
_entity.type
_entity.pdbx_description
1 polymer ?
#
loop_
_entity_poly.entity_id
_entity_poly.type
_entity_poly.pdbx_seq_one_letter_code
_entity_poly.pdbx_strand_id
1 'polypeptide(L)'
;MTTKHSLTEIIQLWQAGDKQAENKLYQFAYLQLRKIAQQERARSAEKYGDENQVLADSVNSTTALIHEAYLKMSTADLSDVQSQREFYLMAAKIMRQILIDNSRAHQAQKRQQQAEEQDCQQHKFEQLFILDRALDSFSVRYPRQSNALKLKYLMGLKNQEISQLLECSNSLIEKDLKFSRSWLQARMTLS
;
A
#
# COMPACT_ATOMS: atom_id res chain seq x y z
N MET A 1 19.46 -11.31 25.85
CA MET A 1 20.07 -10.43 24.84
C MET A 1 19.29 -10.60 23.55
N THR A 2 18.39 -9.68 23.22
CA THR A 2 17.59 -9.74 21.99
C THR A 2 18.42 -9.16 20.85
N THR A 3 19.07 -10.02 20.07
CA THR A 3 19.75 -9.64 18.83
C THR A 3 18.73 -8.94 17.92
N LYS A 4 18.99 -7.67 17.64
CA LYS A 4 18.19 -6.84 16.74
C LYS A 4 18.54 -7.28 15.31
N HIS A 5 17.97 -8.40 14.88
CA HIS A 5 18.19 -8.93 13.54
C HIS A 5 17.84 -7.87 12.49
N SER A 6 18.72 -7.69 11.51
CA SER A 6 18.42 -6.83 10.36
C SER A 6 17.22 -7.39 9.58
N LEU A 7 16.43 -6.54 8.93
CA LEU A 7 15.24 -6.99 8.19
C LEU A 7 15.61 -8.03 7.12
N THR A 8 16.80 -7.90 6.53
CA THR A 8 17.37 -8.88 5.59
C THR A 8 17.58 -10.26 6.21
N GLU A 9 18.10 -10.35 7.44
CA GLU A 9 18.24 -11.63 8.15
C GLU A 9 16.88 -12.27 8.43
N ILE A 10 15.87 -11.46 8.79
CA ILE A 10 14.52 -11.96 9.02
C ILE A 10 13.91 -12.51 7.71
N ILE A 11 14.13 -11.85 6.58
CA ILE A 11 13.67 -12.33 5.27
C ILE A 11 14.33 -13.68 4.93
N GLN A 12 15.64 -13.81 5.14
CA GLN A 12 16.36 -15.05 4.86
C GLN A 12 15.89 -16.22 5.75
N LEU A 13 15.69 -15.96 7.05
CA LEU A 13 15.15 -16.97 7.98
C LEU A 13 13.73 -17.39 7.58
N TRP A 14 12.90 -16.44 7.16
CA TRP A 14 11.55 -16.73 6.69
C TRP A 14 11.54 -17.59 5.42
N GLN A 15 12.41 -17.30 4.45
CA GLN A 15 12.59 -18.14 3.25
C GLN A 15 13.04 -19.56 3.59
N ALA A 16 13.80 -19.74 4.68
CA ALA A 16 14.19 -21.04 5.20
C ALA A 16 13.05 -21.77 5.97
N GLY A 17 11.86 -21.19 6.05
CA GLY A 17 10.69 -21.75 6.74
C GLY A 17 10.61 -21.44 8.24
N ASP A 18 11.39 -20.48 8.75
CA ASP A 18 11.35 -20.08 10.15
C ASP A 18 10.04 -19.32 10.48
N LYS A 19 9.17 -19.97 11.27
CA LYS A 19 7.90 -19.39 11.71
C LYS A 19 8.03 -18.17 12.62
N GLN A 20 9.13 -18.03 13.37
CA GLN A 20 9.39 -16.82 14.15
C GLN A 20 9.76 -15.64 13.26
N ALA A 21 10.51 -15.91 12.19
CA ALA A 21 10.83 -14.90 11.19
C ALA A 21 9.58 -14.44 10.42
N GLU A 22 8.70 -15.38 10.07
CA GLU A 22 7.37 -15.08 9.51
C GLU A 22 6.57 -14.15 10.43
N ASN A 23 6.50 -14.46 11.73
CA ASN A 23 5.77 -13.64 12.70
C ASN A 23 6.36 -12.22 12.83
N LYS A 24 7.69 -12.09 12.80
CA LYS A 24 8.36 -10.78 12.82
C LYS A 24 8.03 -9.95 11.57
N LEU A 25 7.98 -10.57 10.39
CA LEU A 25 7.60 -9.89 9.14
C LEU A 25 6.12 -9.49 9.17
N TYR A 26 5.25 -10.37 9.68
CA TYR A 26 3.84 -10.04 9.90
C TYR A 26 3.68 -8.83 10.82
N GLN A 27 4.37 -8.82 11.97
CA GLN A 27 4.33 -7.70 12.91
C GLN A 27 4.84 -6.41 12.26
N PHE A 28 5.91 -6.50 11.46
CA PHE A 28 6.43 -5.36 10.71
C PHE A 28 5.38 -4.82 9.72
N ALA A 29 4.77 -5.68 8.90
CA ALA A 29 3.73 -5.29 7.95
C ALA A 29 2.49 -4.70 8.65
N TYR A 30 2.05 -5.30 9.75
CA TYR A 30 0.95 -4.83 10.59
C TYR A 30 1.19 -3.39 11.07
N LEU A 31 2.37 -3.10 11.60
CA LEU A 31 2.71 -1.76 12.10
C LEU A 31 2.74 -0.72 10.97
N GLN A 32 3.24 -1.08 9.78
CA GLN A 32 3.25 -0.16 8.63
C GLN A 32 1.83 0.12 8.12
N LEU A 33 1.00 -0.91 7.96
CA LEU A 33 -0.39 -0.77 7.54
C LEU A 33 -1.19 0.09 8.52
N ARG A 34 -1.02 -0.16 9.82
CA ARG A 34 -1.65 0.64 10.87
C ARG A 34 -1.23 2.11 10.79
N LYS A 35 0.06 2.38 10.54
CA LYS A 35 0.59 3.74 10.40
C LYS A 35 0.00 4.46 9.18
N ILE A 36 -0.11 3.78 8.03
CA ILE A 36 -0.72 4.35 6.83
C ILE A 36 -2.20 4.65 7.07
N ALA A 37 -2.94 3.69 7.65
CA ALA A 37 -4.35 3.90 7.99
C ALA A 37 -4.52 5.08 8.96
N GLN A 38 -3.64 5.24 9.96
CA GLN A 38 -3.64 6.39 10.85
C GLN A 38 -3.36 7.72 10.13
N GLN A 39 -2.40 7.74 9.19
CA GLN A 39 -2.09 8.95 8.42
C GLN A 39 -3.23 9.36 7.49
N GLU A 40 -3.86 8.40 6.82
CA GLU A 40 -5.03 8.68 5.96
C GLU A 40 -6.25 9.14 6.78
N ARG A 41 -6.43 8.60 8.01
CA ARG A 41 -7.43 9.11 8.96
C ARG A 41 -7.17 10.57 9.32
N ALA A 42 -5.94 10.90 9.71
CA ALA A 42 -5.58 12.28 10.07
C ALA A 42 -5.86 13.25 8.91
N ARG A 43 -5.45 12.91 7.68
CA ARG A 43 -5.76 13.74 6.49
C ARG A 43 -7.25 13.84 6.18
N SER A 44 -8.01 12.76 6.41
CA SER A 44 -9.45 12.75 6.15
C SER A 44 -10.21 13.58 7.18
N ALA A 45 -9.81 13.50 8.45
CA ALA A 45 -10.36 14.31 9.54
C ALA A 45 -10.09 15.81 9.31
N GLU A 46 -8.88 16.17 8.87
CA GLU A 46 -8.54 17.56 8.49
C GLU A 46 -9.39 18.09 7.34
N LYS A 47 -9.79 17.22 6.39
CA LYS A 47 -10.51 17.61 5.17
C LYS A 47 -12.03 17.57 5.30
N TYR A 48 -12.57 16.71 6.17
CA TYR A 48 -14.01 16.42 6.24
C TYR A 48 -14.60 16.43 7.67
N GLY A 49 -13.81 16.75 8.69
CA GLY A 49 -14.24 16.78 10.10
C GLY A 49 -14.18 15.41 10.80
N ASP A 50 -14.25 15.43 12.13
CA ASP A 50 -14.15 14.24 13.01
C ASP A 50 -15.38 13.32 12.95
N GLU A 51 -16.53 13.79 12.47
CA GLU A 51 -17.80 13.04 12.44
C GLU A 51 -18.06 12.30 11.11
N ASN A 52 -17.01 11.83 10.43
CA ASN A 52 -17.20 11.08 9.19
C ASN A 52 -17.37 9.58 9.49
N GLN A 53 -18.53 9.00 9.16
CA GLN A 53 -18.84 7.56 9.34
C GLN A 53 -17.80 6.61 8.69
N VAL A 54 -16.99 7.13 7.77
CA VAL A 54 -15.78 6.49 7.20
C VAL A 54 -14.78 6.03 8.28
N LEU A 55 -14.79 6.63 9.48
CA LEU A 55 -13.81 6.40 10.54
C LEU A 55 -13.98 5.06 11.27
N ALA A 56 -15.22 4.62 11.54
CA ALA A 56 -15.51 3.38 12.28
C ALA A 56 -15.33 2.13 11.40
N ASP A 57 -15.83 2.15 10.17
CA ASP A 57 -15.64 1.08 9.19
C ASP A 57 -14.16 0.86 8.86
N SER A 58 -13.35 1.94 8.91
CA SER A 58 -11.91 1.85 8.63
C SER A 58 -11.14 1.00 9.65
N VAL A 59 -11.57 0.87 10.91
CA VAL A 59 -10.80 0.16 11.97
C VAL A 59 -11.01 -1.35 11.87
N ASN A 60 -12.26 -1.79 11.70
CA ASN A 60 -12.57 -3.19 11.40
C ASN A 60 -12.01 -3.61 10.05
N SER A 61 -12.12 -2.73 9.05
CA SER A 61 -11.48 -2.90 7.74
C SER A 61 -9.96 -3.01 7.87
N THR A 62 -9.27 -2.14 8.61
CA THR A 62 -7.79 -2.22 8.76
C THR A 62 -7.34 -3.57 9.31
N THR A 63 -8.00 -4.09 10.35
CA THR A 63 -7.62 -5.38 10.95
C THR A 63 -7.89 -6.55 9.99
N ALA A 64 -9.04 -6.54 9.30
CA ALA A 64 -9.37 -7.52 8.27
C ALA A 64 -8.40 -7.48 7.07
N LEU A 65 -8.05 -6.28 6.59
CA LEU A 65 -7.10 -6.06 5.50
C LEU A 65 -5.69 -6.52 5.87
N ILE A 66 -5.31 -6.42 7.14
CA ILE A 66 -4.02 -6.94 7.60
C ILE A 66 -4.02 -8.47 7.67
N HIS A 67 -5.11 -9.08 8.16
CA HIS A 67 -5.26 -10.54 8.11
C HIS A 67 -5.24 -11.06 6.66
N GLU A 68 -5.91 -10.35 5.74
CA GLU A 68 -5.87 -10.67 4.31
C GLU A 68 -4.45 -10.48 3.73
N ALA A 69 -3.73 -9.43 4.14
CA ALA A 69 -2.33 -9.21 3.76
C ALA A 69 -1.44 -10.36 4.21
N TYR A 70 -1.65 -10.86 5.43
CA TYR A 70 -0.93 -12.02 5.93
C TYR A 70 -1.21 -13.29 5.14
N LEU A 71 -2.48 -13.57 4.83
CA LEU A 71 -2.85 -14.73 4.02
C LEU A 71 -2.27 -14.64 2.61
N LYS A 72 -2.32 -13.45 1.98
CA LYS A 72 -1.72 -13.23 0.66
C LYS A 72 -0.19 -13.28 0.67
N MET A 73 0.46 -12.83 1.74
CA MET A 73 1.93 -12.90 1.90
C MET A 73 2.42 -14.31 2.18
N SER A 74 1.72 -15.07 3.04
CA SER A 74 2.08 -16.45 3.38
C SER A 74 1.88 -17.43 2.22
N THR A 75 1.06 -17.06 1.25
CA THR A 75 0.84 -17.82 0.00
C THR A 75 1.59 -17.25 -1.20
N ALA A 76 2.25 -16.10 -1.05
CA ALA A 76 3.05 -15.51 -2.13
C ALA A 76 4.31 -16.34 -2.36
N ASP A 77 4.73 -16.46 -3.61
CA ASP A 77 6.03 -17.06 -3.92
C ASP A 77 7.15 -16.14 -3.43
N LEU A 78 7.97 -16.68 -2.54
CA LEU A 78 9.03 -15.95 -1.84
C LEU A 78 10.39 -16.12 -2.50
N SER A 79 10.50 -16.94 -3.55
CA SER A 79 11.75 -17.17 -4.29
C SER A 79 12.38 -15.87 -4.82
N ASP A 80 11.53 -14.88 -5.10
CA ASP A 80 11.94 -13.61 -5.70
C ASP A 80 12.29 -12.52 -4.66
N VAL A 81 12.21 -12.81 -3.35
CA VAL A 81 12.41 -11.82 -2.28
C VAL A 81 13.81 -11.97 -1.67
N GLN A 82 14.83 -11.49 -2.36
CA GLN A 82 16.24 -11.65 -1.93
C GLN A 82 16.78 -10.44 -1.16
N SER A 83 16.06 -9.33 -1.21
CA SER A 83 16.46 -8.06 -0.61
C SER A 83 15.33 -7.36 0.14
N GLN A 84 15.72 -6.47 1.05
CA GLN A 84 14.78 -5.57 1.73
C GLN A 84 13.95 -4.75 0.73
N ARG A 85 14.57 -4.33 -0.40
CA ARG A 85 13.91 -3.63 -1.49
C ARG A 85 12.80 -4.48 -2.11
N GLU A 86 13.08 -5.73 -2.48
CA GLU A 86 12.08 -6.63 -3.08
C GLU A 86 10.95 -6.93 -2.10
N PHE A 87 11.27 -7.13 -0.82
CA PHE A 87 10.25 -7.32 0.21
C PHE A 87 9.29 -6.13 0.28
N TYR A 88 9.80 -4.90 0.34
CA TYR A 88 8.94 -3.71 0.36
C TYR A 88 8.12 -3.55 -0.92
N LEU A 89 8.68 -3.86 -2.08
CA LEU A 89 7.95 -3.76 -3.35
C LEU A 89 6.85 -4.83 -3.46
N MET A 90 7.12 -6.05 -2.98
CA MET A 90 6.12 -7.11 -2.85
C MET A 90 5.01 -6.71 -1.87
N ALA A 91 5.38 -6.22 -0.68
CA ALA A 91 4.42 -5.76 0.31
C ALA A 91 3.54 -4.62 -0.24
N ALA A 92 4.13 -3.66 -0.96
CA ALA A 92 3.39 -2.60 -1.62
C ALA A 92 2.40 -3.13 -2.68
N LYS A 93 2.80 -4.15 -3.45
CA LYS A 93 1.91 -4.80 -4.44
C LYS A 93 0.71 -5.45 -3.75
N ILE A 94 0.95 -6.22 -2.68
CA ILE A 94 -0.10 -6.89 -1.90
C ILE A 94 -1.06 -5.87 -1.30
N MET A 95 -0.55 -4.79 -0.72
CA MET A 95 -1.37 -3.71 -0.16
C MET A 95 -2.27 -3.05 -1.22
N ARG A 96 -1.72 -2.76 -2.41
CA ARG A 96 -2.52 -2.22 -3.51
C ARG A 96 -3.66 -3.16 -3.88
N GLN A 97 -3.37 -4.46 -4.02
CA GLN A 97 -4.39 -5.45 -4.38
C GLN A 97 -5.51 -5.52 -3.35
N ILE A 98 -5.16 -5.51 -2.06
CA ILE A 98 -6.12 -5.54 -0.94
C ILE A 98 -7.02 -4.29 -0.94
N LEU A 99 -6.45 -3.11 -1.15
CA LEU A 99 -7.24 -1.87 -1.24
C LEU A 99 -8.26 -1.91 -2.38
N ILE A 100 -7.86 -2.47 -3.53
CA ILE A 100 -8.75 -2.63 -4.69
C ILE A 100 -9.82 -3.69 -4.42
N ASP A 101 -9.45 -4.87 -3.93
CA ASP A 101 -10.39 -5.96 -3.65
C ASP A 101 -11.43 -5.52 -2.61
N ASN A 102 -11.03 -4.81 -1.57
CA ASN A 102 -11.94 -4.28 -0.57
C ASN A 102 -12.90 -3.22 -1.14
N SER A 103 -12.39 -2.33 -2.00
CA SER A 103 -13.25 -1.35 -2.70
C SER A 103 -14.29 -2.04 -3.60
N ARG A 104 -13.92 -3.15 -4.26
CA ARG A 104 -14.84 -3.98 -5.07
C ARG A 104 -15.91 -4.64 -4.20
N ALA A 105 -15.51 -5.21 -3.06
CA ALA A 105 -16.42 -5.89 -2.13
C ALA A 105 -17.46 -4.92 -1.55
N HIS A 106 -17.03 -3.73 -1.11
CA HIS A 106 -17.93 -2.68 -0.60
C HIS A 106 -18.96 -2.26 -1.67
N GLN A 107 -18.54 -2.11 -2.93
CA GLN A 107 -19.46 -1.78 -4.03
C GLN A 107 -20.46 -2.91 -4.31
N ALA A 108 -20.04 -4.18 -4.24
CA ALA A 108 -20.92 -5.33 -4.45
C ALA A 108 -22.00 -5.44 -3.36
N GLN A 109 -21.63 -5.24 -2.09
CA GLN A 109 -22.55 -5.34 -0.96
C GLN A 109 -23.62 -4.23 -0.96
N LYS A 110 -23.26 -2.99 -1.33
CA LYS A 110 -24.21 -1.86 -1.41
C LYS A 110 -25.11 -1.87 -2.65
N ARG A 111 -24.81 -2.63 -3.70
CA ARG A 111 -25.77 -2.88 -4.81
C ARG A 111 -26.98 -3.70 -4.36
N GLN A 112 -26.85 -4.45 -3.27
CA GLN A 112 -27.95 -5.24 -2.69
C GLN A 112 -28.79 -4.43 -1.69
N GLN A 113 -28.34 -3.25 -1.26
CA GLN A 113 -29.03 -2.35 -0.34
C GLN A 113 -29.33 -1.02 -1.05
N GLN A 114 -30.58 -0.82 -1.49
CA GLN A 114 -31.01 0.42 -2.13
C GLN A 114 -30.96 1.58 -1.12
N ALA A 115 -29.96 2.46 -1.22
CA ALA A 115 -29.89 3.70 -0.45
C ALA A 115 -29.19 4.80 -1.26
N GLU A 116 -29.63 6.05 -1.05
CA GLU A 116 -29.32 7.26 -1.82
C GLU A 116 -27.82 7.69 -1.84
N GLU A 117 -26.95 7.04 -1.06
CA GLU A 117 -25.49 7.27 -1.05
C GLU A 117 -24.72 6.62 -2.21
N GLN A 118 -25.41 5.90 -3.11
CA GLN A 118 -24.78 5.08 -4.16
C GLN A 118 -23.90 5.89 -5.14
N ASP A 119 -24.28 7.12 -5.48
CA ASP A 119 -23.65 7.89 -6.57
C ASP A 119 -22.22 8.36 -6.22
N CYS A 120 -22.02 8.92 -5.03
CA CYS A 120 -20.72 9.44 -4.58
C CYS A 120 -19.67 8.31 -4.40
N GLN A 121 -20.08 7.16 -3.87
CA GLN A 121 -19.18 6.02 -3.66
C GLN A 121 -18.87 5.28 -4.97
N GLN A 122 -19.82 5.23 -5.89
CA GLN A 122 -19.61 4.66 -7.23
C GLN A 122 -18.56 5.46 -8.00
N HIS A 123 -18.66 6.80 -7.99
CA HIS A 123 -17.62 7.66 -8.56
C HIS A 123 -16.24 7.46 -7.90
N LYS A 124 -16.19 7.27 -6.59
CA LYS A 124 -14.93 6.99 -5.87
C LYS A 124 -14.30 5.67 -6.29
N PHE A 125 -15.10 4.62 -6.49
CA PHE A 125 -14.63 3.33 -6.99
C PHE A 125 -14.11 3.42 -8.42
N GLU A 126 -14.83 4.11 -9.31
CA GLU A 126 -14.38 4.33 -10.70
C GLU A 126 -13.05 5.07 -10.74
N GLN A 127 -12.88 6.12 -9.93
CA GLN A 127 -11.61 6.84 -9.82
C GLN A 127 -10.48 5.95 -9.29
N LEU A 128 -10.74 5.11 -8.28
CA LEU A 128 -9.75 4.14 -7.78
C LEU A 128 -9.38 3.11 -8.84
N PHE A 129 -10.34 2.62 -9.62
CA PHE A 129 -10.09 1.68 -10.71
C PHE A 129 -9.28 2.32 -11.85
N ILE A 130 -9.59 3.56 -12.23
CA ILE A 130 -8.83 4.33 -13.23
C ILE A 130 -7.40 4.55 -12.74
N LEU A 131 -7.23 4.95 -11.47
CA LEU A 131 -5.92 5.11 -10.83
C LEU A 131 -5.13 3.80 -10.84
N ASP A 132 -5.77 2.68 -10.52
CA ASP A 132 -5.17 1.35 -10.54
C ASP A 132 -4.63 1.02 -11.93
N ARG A 133 -5.47 1.15 -12.96
CA ARG A 133 -5.05 0.92 -14.36
C ARG A 133 -3.94 1.86 -14.80
N ALA A 134 -3.99 3.14 -14.37
CA ALA A 134 -2.93 4.10 -14.64
C ALA A 134 -1.62 3.66 -13.99
N LEU A 135 -1.64 3.19 -12.73
CA LEU A 135 -0.47 2.70 -12.01
C LEU A 135 0.17 1.46 -12.66
N ASP A 136 -0.61 0.57 -13.28
CA ASP A 136 -0.06 -0.55 -14.04
C ASP A 136 0.74 -0.07 -15.26
N SER A 137 0.14 0.79 -16.07
CA SER A 137 0.84 1.36 -17.24
C SER A 137 2.05 2.21 -16.84
N PHE A 138 1.96 2.92 -15.72
CA PHE A 138 3.07 3.68 -15.14
C PHE A 138 4.21 2.77 -14.71
N SER A 139 3.91 1.63 -14.10
CA SER A 139 4.90 0.67 -13.61
C SER A 139 5.72 0.06 -14.75
N VAL A 140 5.09 -0.18 -15.91
CA VAL A 140 5.77 -0.70 -17.09
C VAL A 140 6.68 0.37 -17.71
N ARG A 141 6.19 1.60 -17.87
CA ARG A 141 6.91 2.65 -18.59
C ARG A 141 7.98 3.36 -17.74
N TYR A 142 7.74 3.47 -16.44
CA TYR A 142 8.58 4.22 -15.50
C TYR A 142 8.81 3.42 -14.21
N PRO A 143 9.49 2.28 -14.27
CA PRO A 143 9.60 1.33 -13.16
C PRO A 143 10.24 1.95 -11.90
N ARG A 144 11.27 2.80 -12.06
CA ARG A 144 11.96 3.43 -10.94
C ARG A 144 11.07 4.45 -10.21
N GLN A 145 10.39 5.30 -10.96
CA GLN A 145 9.46 6.29 -10.43
C GLN A 145 8.23 5.61 -9.79
N SER A 146 7.74 4.54 -10.40
CA SER A 146 6.69 3.68 -9.84
C SER A 146 7.11 3.08 -8.49
N ASN A 147 8.35 2.55 -8.40
CA ASN A 147 8.87 2.03 -7.14
C ASN A 147 8.98 3.12 -6.07
N ALA A 148 9.52 4.30 -6.40
CA ALA A 148 9.57 5.43 -5.47
C ALA A 148 8.17 5.82 -4.96
N LEU A 149 7.18 5.87 -5.85
CA LEU A 149 5.78 6.16 -5.50
C LEU A 149 5.19 5.09 -4.57
N LYS A 150 5.35 3.80 -4.90
CA LYS A 150 4.88 2.68 -4.07
C LYS A 150 5.51 2.72 -2.68
N LEU A 151 6.81 2.88 -2.59
CA LEU A 151 7.52 2.96 -1.31
C LEU A 151 7.08 4.18 -0.49
N LYS A 152 6.82 5.32 -1.14
CA LYS A 152 6.37 6.53 -0.47
C LYS A 152 4.96 6.40 0.11
N TYR A 153 4.02 5.92 -0.71
CA TYR A 153 2.59 6.03 -0.40
C TYR A 153 1.97 4.73 0.10
N LEU A 154 2.44 3.59 -0.40
CA LEU A 154 1.96 2.29 0.04
C LEU A 154 2.79 1.72 1.19
N MET A 155 4.05 2.13 1.36
CA MET A 155 4.88 1.70 2.51
C MET A 155 5.12 2.81 3.55
N GLY A 156 4.76 4.06 3.25
CA GLY A 156 4.93 5.18 4.18
C GLY A 156 6.40 5.58 4.46
N LEU A 157 7.34 5.23 3.56
CA LEU A 157 8.76 5.50 3.75
C LEU A 157 9.11 6.99 3.51
N LYS A 158 10.10 7.47 4.25
CA LYS A 158 10.72 8.79 4.06
C LYS A 158 11.63 8.78 2.83
N ASN A 159 11.86 9.95 2.24
CA ASN A 159 12.67 10.06 1.02
C ASN A 159 14.10 9.52 1.22
N GLN A 160 14.67 9.69 2.43
CA GLN A 160 15.95 9.12 2.83
C GLN A 160 15.96 7.59 2.86
N GLU A 161 14.90 6.97 3.36
CA GLU A 161 14.78 5.51 3.40
C GLU A 161 14.61 4.95 1.97
N ILE A 162 13.84 5.65 1.14
CA ILE A 162 13.63 5.29 -0.27
C ILE A 162 14.93 5.42 -1.07
N SER A 163 15.70 6.49 -0.85
CA SER A 163 16.95 6.72 -1.59
C SER A 163 18.01 5.68 -1.26
N GLN A 164 18.09 5.25 0.01
CA GLN A 164 18.91 4.12 0.43
C GLN A 164 18.45 2.80 -0.21
N LEU A 165 17.15 2.49 -0.17
CA LEU A 165 16.60 1.25 -0.75
C LEU A 165 16.73 1.17 -2.27
N LEU A 166 16.66 2.30 -2.96
CA LEU A 166 16.76 2.39 -4.42
C LEU A 166 18.16 2.78 -4.90
N GLU A 167 19.14 2.86 -3.99
CA GLU A 167 20.55 3.15 -4.26
C GLU A 167 20.75 4.41 -5.12
N CYS A 168 20.10 5.50 -4.73
CA CYS A 168 20.16 6.76 -5.46
C CYS A 168 20.13 7.99 -4.53
N SER A 169 20.19 9.20 -5.08
CA SER A 169 20.20 10.42 -4.27
C SER A 169 18.80 10.84 -3.82
N ASN A 170 18.71 11.52 -2.67
CA ASN A 170 17.46 12.12 -2.18
C ASN A 170 16.83 13.08 -3.20
N SER A 171 17.66 13.90 -3.86
CA SER A 171 17.20 14.86 -4.88
C SER A 171 16.59 14.16 -6.10
N LEU A 172 17.07 12.96 -6.42
CA LEU A 172 16.49 12.16 -7.49
C LEU A 172 15.13 11.56 -7.08
N ILE A 173 15.00 11.06 -5.84
CA ILE A 173 13.71 10.61 -5.30
C ILE A 173 12.66 11.72 -5.32
N GLU A 174 13.03 12.94 -4.95
CA GLU A 174 12.10 14.09 -5.01
C GLU A 174 11.63 14.37 -6.44
N LYS A 175 12.54 14.33 -7.41
CA LYS A 175 12.21 14.49 -8.84
C LYS A 175 11.29 13.37 -9.32
N ASP A 176 11.57 12.13 -8.93
CA ASP A 176 10.75 10.98 -9.30
C ASP A 176 9.33 11.07 -8.74
N LEU A 177 9.20 11.44 -7.47
CA LEU A 177 7.90 11.61 -6.82
C LEU A 177 7.13 12.77 -7.46
N LYS A 178 7.79 13.88 -7.76
CA LYS A 178 7.18 15.03 -8.46
C LYS A 178 6.68 14.60 -9.84
N PHE A 179 7.53 13.94 -10.64
CA PHE A 179 7.17 13.43 -11.95
C PHE A 179 5.98 12.46 -11.87
N SER A 180 6.02 11.51 -10.93
CA SER A 180 4.97 10.51 -10.77
C SER A 180 3.61 11.15 -10.48
N ARG A 181 3.57 12.16 -9.60
CA ARG A 181 2.35 12.91 -9.30
C ARG A 181 1.81 13.62 -10.54
N SER A 182 2.67 14.36 -11.26
CA SER A 182 2.27 15.08 -12.48
C SER A 182 1.77 14.13 -13.56
N TRP A 183 2.43 12.98 -13.73
CA TRP A 183 2.05 11.98 -14.72
C TRP A 183 0.68 11.36 -14.40
N LEU A 184 0.47 10.96 -13.14
CA LEU A 184 -0.82 10.38 -12.71
C LEU A 184 -1.94 11.40 -12.80
N GLN A 185 -1.70 12.64 -12.40
CA GLN A 185 -2.70 13.70 -12.49
C GLN A 185 -3.13 13.92 -13.94
N ALA A 186 -2.18 14.07 -14.86
CA ALA A 186 -2.47 14.23 -16.28
C ALA A 186 -3.29 13.05 -16.84
N ARG A 187 -2.99 11.83 -16.40
CA ARG A 187 -3.70 10.62 -16.85
C ARG A 187 -5.12 10.51 -16.29
N MET A 188 -5.35 10.97 -15.06
CA MET A 188 -6.66 10.95 -14.41
C MET A 188 -7.57 12.11 -14.81
N THR A 189 -7.02 13.23 -15.31
CA THR A 189 -7.82 14.35 -15.85
C THR A 189 -8.24 14.14 -17.31
N LEU A 190 -7.66 13.16 -18.01
CA LEU A 190 -7.95 12.84 -19.40
C LEU A 190 -9.00 11.73 -19.57
N SER A 191 -9.69 11.33 -18.49
CA SER A 191 -10.74 10.29 -18.50
C SER A 191 -12.12 10.89 -18.27
#